data_AF-A0A7S3YID5-F1
#
_entry.id   AF-A0A7S3YID5-F1
#
_cell.length_a   1.000
_cell.length_b   1.000
_cell.length_c   1.000
_cell.angle_alpha   90.00
_cell.angle_beta   90.00
_cell.angle_gamma   90.00
#
_symmetry.space_group_name_H-M   'P 1'
#
loop_
_entity.id
_entity.type
_entity.pdbx_description
1 polymer ?
#
loop_
_entity_poly.entity_id
_entity_poly.type
_entity_poly.pdbx_seq_one_letter_code
_entity_poly.pdbx_strand_id
1 'polypeptide(L)'
;RCSRTERDGLPAAPLHVNGLIEELKNGYRLFHAGQFPEARAVFEDILTAVPLTVAHARSEAGECREMVEICREYITAIRLKVAIGECGEDPKRQMELGAYFTHQNLQPGHLLLALRLAMASAFKHKNFITAASFARRLLELPDISSEKNADLKLKAQKVLQKSEQMGSNEHALDYDERNPFAVDAADLVPIYRGSPEVTCPFCASHYQPRHANGLCATCNISQIGVETIGLVSQVAARR
;
A
#
# COMPACT_ATOMS: atom_id res chain seq x y z
N ARG A 1 -44.72 -19.80 -27.76
CA ARG A 1 -45.17 -18.56 -27.08
C ARG A 1 -44.08 -18.17 -26.11
N CYS A 2 -43.16 -17.31 -26.52
CA CYS A 2 -42.14 -16.74 -25.65
C CYS A 2 -42.85 -15.72 -24.75
N SER A 3 -42.96 -16.00 -23.45
CA SER A 3 -43.69 -15.16 -22.51
C SER A 3 -42.96 -13.83 -22.32
N ARG A 4 -43.72 -12.74 -22.19
CA ARG A 4 -43.25 -11.36 -22.03
C ARG A 4 -42.37 -11.08 -20.79
N THR A 5 -42.01 -12.10 -20.00
CA THR A 5 -41.22 -12.01 -18.77
C THR A 5 -39.70 -12.00 -18.97
N GLU A 6 -39.19 -12.30 -20.17
CA GLU A 6 -37.74 -12.39 -20.43
C GLU A 6 -37.07 -11.05 -20.80
N ARG A 7 -37.82 -9.94 -20.94
CA ARG A 7 -37.25 -8.67 -21.41
C ARG A 7 -36.44 -7.90 -20.35
N ASP A 8 -36.57 -8.25 -19.07
CA ASP A 8 -35.96 -7.52 -17.94
C ASP A 8 -34.97 -8.37 -17.11
N GLY A 9 -34.61 -9.56 -17.57
CA GLY A 9 -33.66 -10.44 -16.90
C GLY A 9 -32.21 -9.97 -17.08
N LEU A 10 -31.50 -9.73 -15.99
CA LEU A 10 -30.05 -9.49 -16.00
C LEU A 10 -29.29 -10.81 -15.83
N PRO A 11 -28.05 -10.94 -16.35
CA PRO A 11 -27.22 -12.11 -16.10
C PRO A 11 -26.96 -12.28 -14.60
N ALA A 12 -26.77 -13.53 -14.17
CA ALA A 12 -26.34 -13.81 -12.80
C ALA A 12 -24.97 -13.18 -12.53
N ALA A 13 -24.81 -12.56 -11.36
CA ALA A 13 -23.55 -12.00 -10.89
C ALA A 13 -22.85 -13.03 -9.99
N PRO A 14 -21.78 -13.69 -10.44
CA PRO A 14 -21.10 -14.73 -9.65
C PRO A 14 -20.15 -14.16 -8.58
N LEU A 15 -19.80 -12.87 -8.69
CA LEU A 15 -18.91 -12.18 -7.77
C LEU A 15 -19.71 -11.25 -6.86
N HIS A 16 -19.45 -11.37 -5.56
CA HIS A 16 -20.14 -10.63 -4.52
C HIS A 16 -19.13 -9.88 -3.65
N VAL A 17 -19.53 -8.69 -3.19
CA VAL A 17 -18.70 -7.81 -2.35
C VAL A 17 -18.20 -8.55 -1.10
N ASN A 18 -19.08 -9.31 -0.44
CA ASN A 18 -18.71 -10.14 0.72
C ASN A 18 -17.62 -11.18 0.41
N GLY A 19 -17.63 -11.76 -0.80
CA GLY A 19 -16.58 -12.70 -1.20
C GLY A 19 -15.22 -12.00 -1.31
N LEU A 20 -15.20 -10.79 -1.88
CA LEU A 20 -13.98 -9.98 -1.97
C LEU A 20 -13.48 -9.53 -0.59
N ILE A 21 -14.38 -9.27 0.36
CA ILE A 21 -14.01 -8.95 1.75
C ILE A 21 -13.31 -10.15 2.41
N GLU A 22 -13.78 -11.38 2.19
CA GLU A 22 -13.10 -12.57 2.71
C GLU A 22 -11.73 -12.79 2.06
N GLU A 23 -11.60 -12.55 0.75
CA GLU A 23 -10.29 -12.56 0.08
C GLU A 23 -9.35 -11.48 0.62
N LEU A 24 -9.87 -10.28 0.93
CA LEU A 24 -9.07 -9.22 1.53
C LEU A 24 -8.51 -9.64 2.89
N LYS A 25 -9.32 -10.31 3.73
CA LYS A 25 -8.87 -10.88 5.01
C LYS A 25 -7.81 -11.97 4.80
N ASN A 26 -7.94 -12.79 3.75
CA ASN A 26 -6.92 -13.77 3.38
C ASN A 26 -5.60 -13.08 2.97
N GLY A 27 -5.67 -12.01 2.18
CA GLY A 27 -4.52 -11.18 1.81
C GLY A 27 -3.79 -10.62 3.03
N TYR A 28 -4.53 -10.13 4.03
CA TYR A 28 -3.96 -9.70 5.31
C TYR A 28 -3.25 -10.83 6.06
N ARG A 29 -3.85 -12.02 6.13
CA ARG A 29 -3.24 -13.18 6.78
C ARG A 29 -1.93 -13.59 6.10
N LEU A 30 -1.89 -13.60 4.77
CA LEU A 30 -0.70 -13.93 3.98
C LEU A 30 0.39 -12.87 4.17
N PHE A 31 0.03 -11.59 4.17
CA PHE A 31 0.96 -10.49 4.44
C PHE A 31 1.58 -10.61 5.84
N HIS A 32 0.76 -10.87 6.86
CA HIS A 32 1.23 -11.09 8.23
C HIS A 32 2.20 -12.27 8.35
N ALA A 33 1.94 -13.35 7.60
CA ALA A 33 2.79 -14.54 7.54
C ALA A 33 4.10 -14.34 6.73
N GLY A 34 4.28 -13.19 6.08
CA GLY A 34 5.44 -12.90 5.22
C GLY A 34 5.38 -13.60 3.85
N GLN A 35 4.21 -14.15 3.47
CA GLN A 35 3.96 -14.76 2.16
C GLN A 35 3.60 -13.68 1.15
N PHE A 36 4.56 -12.79 0.85
CA PHE A 36 4.33 -11.59 0.05
C PHE A 36 3.94 -11.87 -1.41
N PRO A 37 4.54 -12.84 -2.13
CA PRO A 37 4.09 -13.19 -3.48
C PRO A 37 2.62 -13.62 -3.52
N GLU A 38 2.21 -14.47 -2.60
CA GLU A 38 0.84 -14.97 -2.49
C GLU A 38 -0.13 -13.87 -2.05
N ALA A 39 0.26 -13.04 -1.07
CA ALA A 39 -0.54 -11.89 -0.65
C ALA A 39 -0.76 -10.92 -1.82
N ARG A 40 0.29 -10.65 -2.61
CA ARG A 40 0.22 -9.78 -3.78
C ARG A 40 -0.76 -10.33 -4.81
N ALA A 41 -0.69 -11.63 -5.12
CA ALA A 41 -1.61 -12.27 -6.05
C ALA A 41 -3.07 -12.09 -5.60
N VAL A 42 -3.36 -12.29 -4.31
CA VAL A 42 -4.72 -12.06 -3.75
C VAL A 42 -5.17 -10.61 -3.93
N PHE A 43 -4.33 -9.61 -3.64
CA PHE A 43 -4.70 -8.21 -3.84
C PHE A 43 -4.87 -7.84 -5.32
N GLU A 44 -4.07 -8.40 -6.22
CA GLU A 44 -4.20 -8.22 -7.68
C GLU A 44 -5.49 -8.88 -8.22
N ASP A 45 -5.85 -10.05 -7.71
CA ASP A 45 -7.10 -10.75 -8.03
C ASP A 45 -8.33 -9.93 -7.57
N ILE A 46 -8.29 -9.35 -6.36
CA ILE A 46 -9.34 -8.45 -5.87
C ILE A 46 -9.47 -7.23 -6.80
N LEU A 47 -8.35 -6.58 -7.18
CA LEU A 47 -8.39 -5.45 -8.12
C LEU A 47 -9.02 -5.83 -9.46
N THR A 48 -8.77 -7.04 -9.95
CA THR A 48 -9.34 -7.54 -11.21
C THR A 48 -10.82 -7.89 -11.07
N ALA A 49 -11.26 -8.35 -9.89
CA ALA A 49 -12.62 -8.77 -9.63
C ALA A 49 -13.58 -7.61 -9.30
N VAL A 50 -13.09 -6.51 -8.72
CA VAL A 50 -13.93 -5.35 -8.33
C VAL A 50 -14.75 -4.78 -9.50
N PRO A 51 -14.18 -4.53 -10.70
CA PRO A 51 -14.96 -4.05 -11.85
C PRO A 51 -16.04 -5.01 -12.34
N LEU A 52 -15.94 -6.29 -11.98
CA LEU A 52 -16.87 -7.36 -12.36
C LEU A 52 -17.92 -7.65 -11.27
N THR A 53 -17.88 -6.89 -10.16
CA THR A 53 -18.76 -7.08 -9.02
C THR A 53 -19.95 -6.13 -9.08
N VAL A 54 -21.13 -6.65 -8.77
CA VAL A 54 -22.37 -5.87 -8.72
C VAL A 54 -22.67 -5.50 -7.26
N ALA A 55 -22.61 -4.21 -6.96
CA ALA A 55 -23.06 -3.63 -5.71
C ALA A 55 -24.56 -3.31 -5.77
N HIS A 56 -25.30 -3.77 -4.78
CA HIS A 56 -26.75 -3.57 -4.64
C HIS A 56 -27.09 -2.33 -3.82
N ALA A 57 -26.14 -1.84 -3.03
CA ALA A 57 -26.30 -0.63 -2.22
C ALA A 57 -25.14 0.35 -2.45
N ARG A 58 -25.40 1.63 -2.14
CA ARG A 58 -24.35 2.67 -2.17
C ARG A 58 -23.20 2.38 -1.19
N SER A 59 -23.50 1.72 -0.06
CA SER A 59 -22.51 1.27 0.93
C SER A 59 -21.56 0.23 0.32
N GLU A 60 -22.09 -0.81 -0.31
CA GLU A 60 -21.29 -1.84 -1.00
C GLU A 60 -20.43 -1.25 -2.12
N ALA A 61 -20.97 -0.27 -2.87
CA ALA A 61 -20.17 0.45 -3.87
C ALA A 61 -19.03 1.27 -3.23
N GLY A 62 -19.22 1.75 -1.99
CA GLY A 62 -18.19 2.36 -1.17
C GLY A 62 -17.11 1.36 -0.75
N GLU A 63 -17.52 0.19 -0.25
CA GLU A 63 -16.62 -0.91 0.12
C GLU A 63 -15.76 -1.35 -1.07
N CYS A 64 -16.32 -1.43 -2.28
CA CYS A 64 -15.53 -1.70 -3.49
C CYS A 64 -14.42 -0.67 -3.73
N ARG A 65 -14.71 0.62 -3.55
CA ARG A 65 -13.69 1.68 -3.72
C ARG A 65 -12.62 1.61 -2.65
N GLU A 66 -13.03 1.38 -1.40
CA GLU A 66 -12.10 1.21 -0.28
C GLU A 66 -11.19 -0.02 -0.48
N MET A 67 -11.75 -1.16 -0.95
CA MET A 67 -10.95 -2.33 -1.29
C MET A 67 -9.89 -2.04 -2.37
N VAL A 68 -10.23 -1.24 -3.39
CA VAL A 68 -9.27 -0.84 -4.42
C VAL A 68 -8.12 -0.02 -3.83
N GLU A 69 -8.43 0.93 -2.94
CA GLU A 69 -7.41 1.73 -2.24
C GLU A 69 -6.53 0.86 -1.35
N ILE A 70 -7.12 -0.03 -0.55
CA ILE A 70 -6.38 -0.97 0.30
C ILE A 70 -5.47 -1.86 -0.55
N CYS A 71 -5.98 -2.46 -1.61
CA CYS A 71 -5.18 -3.34 -2.47
C CYS A 71 -4.01 -2.57 -3.10
N ARG A 72 -4.22 -1.31 -3.53
CA ARG A 72 -3.13 -0.43 -4.01
C ARG A 72 -2.02 -0.31 -2.95
N GLU A 73 -2.38 0.05 -1.72
CA GLU A 73 -1.42 0.29 -0.64
C GLU A 73 -0.60 -0.97 -0.33
N TYR A 74 -1.28 -2.12 -0.24
CA TYR A 74 -0.61 -3.39 0.05
C TYR A 74 0.26 -3.89 -1.10
N ILE A 75 -0.17 -3.76 -2.36
CA ILE A 75 0.66 -4.10 -3.51
C ILE A 75 1.90 -3.20 -3.56
N THR A 76 1.74 -1.89 -3.34
CA THR A 76 2.86 -0.94 -3.33
C THR A 76 3.84 -1.25 -2.20
N ALA A 77 3.34 -1.53 -0.99
CA ALA A 77 4.13 -2.03 0.14
C ALA A 77 4.93 -3.30 -0.20
N ILE A 78 4.31 -4.29 -0.84
CA ILE A 78 4.98 -5.52 -1.23
C ILE A 78 6.07 -5.24 -2.28
N ARG A 79 5.79 -4.38 -3.26
CA ARG A 79 6.77 -3.99 -4.29
C ARG A 79 7.97 -3.26 -3.70
N LEU A 80 7.75 -2.35 -2.75
CA LEU A 80 8.82 -1.73 -1.96
C LEU A 80 9.62 -2.78 -1.19
N LYS A 81 8.95 -3.72 -0.53
CA LYS A 81 9.60 -4.78 0.24
C LYS A 81 10.46 -5.72 -0.63
N VAL A 82 10.03 -6.00 -1.85
CA VAL A 82 10.79 -6.77 -2.85
C VAL A 82 12.00 -5.94 -3.31
N ALA A 83 11.80 -4.68 -3.69
CA ALA A 83 12.88 -3.79 -4.13
C ALA A 83 13.98 -3.60 -3.05
N ILE A 84 13.62 -3.59 -1.76
CA ILE A 84 14.59 -3.57 -0.63
C ILE A 84 15.50 -4.81 -0.64
N GLY A 85 15.00 -5.96 -1.11
CA GLY A 85 15.78 -7.20 -1.24
C GLY A 85 16.64 -7.24 -2.52
N GLU A 86 16.26 -6.47 -3.53
CA GLU A 86 16.92 -6.45 -4.85
C GLU A 86 17.95 -5.31 -4.99
N CYS A 87 17.95 -4.30 -4.11
CA CYS A 87 18.83 -3.14 -4.20
C CYS A 87 20.32 -3.42 -3.86
N GLY A 88 20.70 -4.68 -3.68
CA GLY A 88 22.08 -5.10 -3.46
C GLY A 88 22.74 -4.45 -2.23
N GLU A 89 24.00 -4.05 -2.37
CA GLU A 89 24.80 -3.39 -1.32
C GLU A 89 24.72 -1.85 -1.37
N ASP A 90 23.66 -1.25 -1.92
CA ASP A 90 23.43 0.20 -1.83
C ASP A 90 22.68 0.54 -0.52
N PRO A 91 23.38 0.98 0.54
CA PRO A 91 22.74 1.30 1.81
C PRO A 91 21.79 2.49 1.71
N LYS A 92 22.06 3.44 0.81
CA LYS A 92 21.24 4.63 0.63
C LYS A 92 19.90 4.23 0.03
N ARG A 93 19.91 3.51 -1.09
CA ARG A 93 18.67 3.06 -1.74
C ARG A 93 17.87 2.11 -0.84
N GLN A 94 18.55 1.24 -0.09
CA GLN A 94 17.88 0.35 0.86
C GLN A 94 17.12 1.13 1.94
N MET A 95 17.75 2.16 2.51
CA MET A 95 17.12 3.01 3.54
C MET A 95 15.98 3.87 2.97
N GLU A 96 16.13 4.40 1.75
CA GLU A 96 15.08 5.17 1.05
C GLU A 96 13.83 4.32 0.82
N LEU A 97 13.97 3.15 0.22
CA LEU A 97 12.86 2.22 0.00
C LEU A 97 12.21 1.78 1.33
N GLY A 98 13.05 1.52 2.34
CA GLY A 98 12.58 1.24 3.71
C GLY A 98 11.76 2.39 4.28
N ALA A 99 12.21 3.63 4.10
CA ALA A 99 11.50 4.83 4.53
C ALA A 99 10.15 4.97 3.83
N TYR A 100 10.09 4.82 2.50
CA TYR A 100 8.84 4.90 1.73
C TYR A 100 7.84 3.81 2.14
N PHE A 101 8.34 2.61 2.47
CA PHE A 101 7.51 1.51 2.97
C PHE A 101 6.82 1.88 4.29
N THR A 102 7.46 2.69 5.15
CA THR A 102 6.84 3.16 6.40
C THR A 102 5.68 4.14 6.21
N HIS A 103 5.46 4.66 5.00
CA HIS A 103 4.39 5.62 4.69
C HIS A 103 3.21 4.99 3.95
N GLN A 104 3.27 3.69 3.65
CA GLN A 104 2.12 2.98 3.10
C GLN A 104 1.00 2.88 4.14
N ASN A 105 -0.24 3.10 3.72
CA ASN A 105 -1.40 3.10 4.60
C ASN A 105 -1.86 1.66 4.91
N LEU A 106 -1.11 1.00 5.79
CA LEU A 106 -1.33 -0.39 6.20
C LEU A 106 -2.07 -0.45 7.54
N GLN A 107 -2.65 -1.61 7.84
CA GLN A 107 -3.15 -1.87 9.20
C GLN A 107 -2.00 -1.75 10.22
N PRO A 108 -2.25 -1.25 11.45
CA PRO A 108 -1.19 -0.99 12.43
C PRO A 108 -0.24 -2.17 12.67
N GLY A 109 -0.75 -3.41 12.72
CA GLY A 109 0.07 -4.61 12.89
C GLY A 109 0.98 -4.93 11.70
N HIS A 110 0.63 -4.49 10.50
CA HIS A 110 1.46 -4.61 9.31
C HIS A 110 2.45 -3.44 9.18
N LEU A 111 2.04 -2.23 9.57
CA LEU A 111 2.91 -1.06 9.62
C LEU A 111 4.08 -1.26 10.61
N LEU A 112 3.84 -2.00 11.70
CA LEU A 112 4.87 -2.41 12.65
C LEU A 112 6.07 -3.11 11.98
N LEU A 113 5.81 -3.95 10.98
CA LEU A 113 6.87 -4.62 10.21
C LEU A 113 7.72 -3.61 9.44
N ALA A 114 7.09 -2.67 8.72
CA ALA A 114 7.78 -1.67 7.92
C ALA A 114 8.70 -0.79 8.79
N LEU A 115 8.17 -0.26 9.90
CA LEU A 115 8.92 0.57 10.84
C LEU A 115 10.07 -0.19 11.50
N ARG A 116 9.85 -1.45 11.89
CA ARG A 116 10.92 -2.31 12.44
C ARG A 116 12.08 -2.48 11.47
N LEU A 117 11.79 -2.78 10.20
CA LEU A 117 12.80 -3.00 9.18
C LEU A 117 13.56 -1.70 8.85
N ALA A 118 12.83 -0.59 8.66
CA ALA A 118 13.41 0.71 8.37
C ALA A 118 14.30 1.23 9.53
N MET A 119 13.83 1.10 10.78
CA MET A 119 14.60 1.44 11.98
C MET A 119 15.91 0.66 12.04
N ALA A 120 15.85 -0.66 11.84
CA ALA A 120 17.04 -1.51 11.91
C ALA A 120 18.05 -1.19 10.81
N SER A 121 17.57 -0.95 9.57
CA SER A 121 18.42 -0.56 8.44
C SER A 121 19.08 0.80 8.68
N ALA A 122 18.32 1.83 9.05
CA ALA A 122 18.84 3.16 9.31
C ALA A 122 19.89 3.16 10.43
N PHE A 123 19.64 2.41 11.52
CA PHE A 123 20.60 2.29 12.61
C PHE A 123 21.89 1.57 12.20
N LYS A 124 21.77 0.47 11.44
CA LYS A 124 22.91 -0.30 10.90
C LYS A 124 23.83 0.58 10.05
N HIS A 125 23.24 1.47 9.25
CA HIS A 125 23.97 2.36 8.34
C HIS A 125 24.25 3.75 8.94
N LYS A 126 24.17 3.90 10.26
CA LYS A 126 24.53 5.13 10.99
C LYS A 126 23.71 6.37 10.58
N ASN A 127 22.51 6.17 10.04
CA ASN A 127 21.52 7.23 9.87
C ASN A 127 20.69 7.37 11.16
N PHE A 128 21.32 7.87 12.22
CA PHE A 128 20.76 7.88 13.56
C PHE A 128 19.55 8.82 13.69
N ILE A 129 19.58 10.01 13.09
CA ILE A 129 18.41 10.92 13.13
C ILE A 129 17.19 10.24 12.51
N THR A 130 17.38 9.59 11.36
CA THR A 130 16.32 8.84 10.66
C THR A 130 15.87 7.61 11.47
N ALA A 131 16.80 6.85 12.05
CA ALA A 131 16.48 5.70 12.90
C ALA A 131 15.68 6.08 14.15
N ALA A 132 16.02 7.21 14.79
CA ALA A 132 15.29 7.75 15.93
C ALA A 132 13.84 8.08 15.58
N SER A 133 13.60 8.66 14.40
CA SER A 133 12.24 8.93 13.93
C SER A 133 11.42 7.66 13.76
N PHE A 134 11.96 6.64 13.09
CA PHE A 134 11.27 5.36 12.94
C PHE A 134 11.02 4.68 14.29
N ALA A 135 11.97 4.75 15.22
CA ALA A 135 11.81 4.19 16.55
C ALA A 135 10.68 4.86 17.34
N ARG A 136 10.55 6.19 17.28
CA ARG A 136 9.43 6.92 17.91
C ARG A 136 8.08 6.48 17.34
N ARG A 137 7.94 6.51 16.01
CA ARG A 137 6.71 6.07 15.33
C ARG A 137 6.36 4.61 15.65
N LEU A 138 7.36 3.73 15.76
CA LEU A 138 7.17 2.33 16.13
C LEU A 138 6.66 2.18 17.57
N LEU A 139 7.18 2.99 18.49
CA LEU A 139 6.78 2.99 19.91
C LEU A 139 5.39 3.60 20.15
N GLU A 140 4.86 4.36 19.18
CA GLU A 140 3.51 4.92 19.20
C GLU A 140 2.44 3.95 18.67
N LEU A 141 2.83 2.87 17.98
CA LEU A 141 1.85 1.90 17.47
C LEU A 141 1.17 1.13 18.62
N PRO A 142 -0.17 0.96 18.59
CA PRO A 142 -0.88 0.22 19.64
C PRO A 142 -0.31 -1.18 19.91
N ASP A 143 0.04 -1.90 18.85
CA ASP A 143 0.49 -3.29 18.90
C ASP A 143 1.85 -3.47 19.58
N ILE A 144 2.66 -2.41 19.71
CA ILE A 144 4.00 -2.48 20.31
C ILE A 144 3.95 -2.78 21.82
N SER A 145 2.82 -2.50 22.47
CA SER A 145 2.64 -2.72 23.90
C SER A 145 2.19 -4.13 24.26
N SER A 146 1.90 -4.97 23.26
CA SER A 146 1.59 -6.39 23.48
C SER A 146 2.81 -7.17 23.98
N GLU A 147 2.57 -8.19 24.81
CA GLU A 147 3.65 -9.05 25.35
C GLU A 147 4.50 -9.69 24.24
N LYS A 148 3.86 -10.04 23.12
CA LYS A 148 4.52 -10.62 21.93
C LYS A 148 5.62 -9.70 21.35
N ASN A 149 5.51 -8.39 21.59
CA ASN A 149 6.42 -7.38 21.06
C ASN A 149 7.36 -6.76 22.12
N ALA A 150 7.43 -7.32 23.33
CA ALA A 150 8.25 -6.79 24.43
C ALA A 150 9.73 -6.62 24.03
N ASP A 151 10.32 -7.63 23.39
CA ASP A 151 11.70 -7.57 22.90
C ASP A 151 11.92 -6.49 21.83
N LEU A 152 10.93 -6.33 20.94
CA LEU A 152 10.99 -5.30 19.91
C LEU A 152 10.89 -3.91 20.53
N LYS A 153 10.00 -3.72 21.51
CA LYS A 153 9.86 -2.47 22.26
C LYS A 153 11.17 -2.08 22.95
N LEU A 154 11.82 -3.02 23.65
CA LEU A 154 13.12 -2.79 24.29
C LEU A 154 14.22 -2.44 23.27
N LYS A 155 14.23 -3.11 22.12
CA LYS A 155 15.17 -2.79 21.02
C LYS A 155 14.92 -1.38 20.48
N ALA A 156 13.67 -1.02 20.22
CA ALA A 156 13.30 0.30 19.71
C ALA A 156 13.69 1.42 20.69
N GLN A 157 13.47 1.24 21.99
CA GLN A 157 13.90 2.18 23.02
C GLN A 157 15.42 2.37 23.05
N LYS A 158 16.19 1.27 22.96
CA LYS A 158 17.66 1.33 22.89
C LYS A 158 18.16 2.03 21.62
N VAL A 159 17.55 1.73 20.47
CA VAL A 159 17.86 2.40 19.20
C VAL A 159 17.57 3.89 19.31
N LEU A 160 16.42 4.28 19.84
CA LEU A 160 16.03 5.67 20.03
C LEU A 160 17.05 6.42 20.90
N GLN A 161 17.32 5.91 22.10
CA GLN A 161 18.25 6.54 23.05
C GLN A 161 19.64 6.72 22.45
N LYS A 162 20.20 5.67 21.84
CA LYS A 162 21.53 5.75 21.24
C LYS A 162 21.54 6.68 20.02
N SER A 163 20.47 6.68 19.24
CA SER A 163 20.40 7.53 18.04
C SER A 163 20.32 9.01 18.38
N GLU A 164 19.61 9.37 19.45
CA GLU A 164 19.53 10.75 19.95
C GLU A 164 20.87 11.25 20.51
N GLN A 165 21.68 10.37 21.11
CA GLN A 165 23.03 10.70 21.55
C GLN A 165 24.00 10.95 20.37
N MET A 166 23.86 10.18 19.29
CA MET A 166 24.73 10.32 18.11
C MET A 166 24.34 11.53 17.25
N GLY A 167 23.05 11.80 17.07
CA GLY A 167 22.54 13.03 16.49
C GLY A 167 22.99 13.34 15.05
N SER A 168 23.34 12.32 14.26
CA SER A 168 23.88 12.49 12.90
C SER A 168 23.32 11.48 11.91
N ASN A 169 23.44 11.78 10.62
CA ASN A 169 23.20 10.85 9.53
C ASN A 169 24.45 10.74 8.65
N GLU A 170 24.87 9.53 8.35
CA GLU A 170 25.99 9.25 7.45
C GLU A 170 25.61 9.51 5.98
N HIS A 171 24.39 9.13 5.60
CA HIS A 171 23.89 9.20 4.23
C HIS A 171 22.78 10.23 4.09
N ALA A 172 22.89 11.10 3.07
CA ALA A 172 21.80 11.98 2.66
C ALA A 172 20.79 11.20 1.80
N LEU A 173 19.60 10.95 2.36
CA LEU A 173 18.51 10.22 1.72
C LEU A 173 17.59 11.18 0.94
N ASP A 174 17.00 10.72 -0.16
CA ASP A 174 15.84 11.35 -0.79
C ASP A 174 14.57 11.02 0.03
N TYR A 175 14.53 11.51 1.26
CA TYR A 175 13.44 11.25 2.21
C TYR A 175 13.33 12.38 3.23
N ASP A 176 12.24 13.13 3.13
CA ASP A 176 11.78 14.08 4.14
C ASP A 176 10.49 13.57 4.81
N GLU A 177 10.57 13.27 6.10
CA GLU A 177 9.43 12.81 6.90
C GLU A 177 8.36 13.88 7.14
N ARG A 178 8.72 15.16 7.00
CA ARG A 178 7.85 16.31 7.31
C ARG A 178 7.08 16.80 6.09
N ASN A 179 7.51 16.39 4.90
CA ASN A 179 6.87 16.75 3.65
C ASN A 179 6.04 15.56 3.14
N PRO A 180 4.70 15.65 3.14
CA PRO A 180 3.86 14.58 2.61
C PRO A 180 4.22 14.23 1.16
N PHE A 181 4.28 12.94 0.86
CA PHE A 181 4.57 12.44 -0.48
C PHE A 181 3.72 11.21 -0.80
N ALA A 182 3.48 10.99 -2.09
CA ALA A 182 3.07 9.71 -2.62
C ALA A 182 4.29 8.94 -3.15
N VAL A 183 4.20 7.62 -3.27
CA VAL A 183 5.27 6.83 -3.90
C VAL A 183 4.96 6.69 -5.38
N ASP A 184 5.91 7.06 -6.23
CA ASP A 184 5.86 6.75 -7.66
C ASP A 184 5.80 5.24 -7.84
N ALA A 185 4.71 4.75 -8.43
CA ALA A 185 4.45 3.34 -8.57
C ALA A 185 5.24 2.69 -9.72
N ALA A 186 6.09 3.38 -10.46
CA ALA A 186 7.02 2.77 -11.42
C ALA A 186 8.44 2.69 -10.84
N ASP A 187 8.98 3.84 -10.41
CA ASP A 187 10.37 4.01 -10.01
C ASP A 187 10.60 3.85 -8.50
N LEU A 188 9.53 3.79 -7.70
CA LEU A 188 9.59 3.66 -6.25
C LEU A 188 10.43 4.78 -5.61
N VAL A 189 10.08 6.02 -5.95
CA VAL A 189 10.67 7.28 -5.45
C VAL A 189 9.55 8.20 -4.95
N PRO A 190 9.84 9.18 -4.08
CA PRO A 190 8.81 10.03 -3.53
C PRO A 190 8.38 11.08 -4.56
N ILE A 191 7.07 11.34 -4.61
CA ILE A 191 6.45 12.46 -5.30
C ILE A 191 5.95 13.40 -4.20
N TYR A 192 6.75 14.40 -3.87
CA TYR A 192 6.43 15.36 -2.82
C TYR A 192 5.25 16.25 -3.20
N ARG A 193 4.44 16.62 -2.21
CA ARG A 193 3.31 17.52 -2.37
C ARG A 193 3.72 18.79 -3.14
N GLY A 194 2.94 19.12 -4.16
CA GLY A 194 3.19 20.27 -5.06
C GLY A 194 4.01 19.92 -6.30
N SER A 195 4.60 18.73 -6.37
CA SER A 195 5.22 18.22 -7.59
C SER A 195 4.13 17.81 -8.60
N PRO A 196 4.38 17.96 -9.91
CA PRO A 196 3.50 17.42 -10.93
C PRO A 196 3.37 15.89 -10.80
N GLU A 197 2.14 15.39 -10.87
CA GLU A 197 1.83 13.96 -10.83
C GLU A 197 0.69 13.61 -11.78
N VAL A 198 0.63 12.33 -12.15
CA VAL A 198 -0.49 11.71 -12.86
C VAL A 198 -0.89 10.44 -12.11
N THR A 199 -2.17 10.10 -12.11
CA THR A 199 -2.67 8.94 -11.38
C THR A 199 -3.26 7.88 -12.31
N CYS A 200 -3.27 6.64 -11.83
CA CYS A 200 -4.07 5.58 -12.44
C CYS A 200 -5.57 5.89 -12.21
N PRO A 201 -6.42 5.94 -13.25
CA PRO A 201 -7.84 6.26 -13.08
C PRO A 201 -8.64 5.19 -12.33
N PHE A 202 -8.11 3.96 -12.22
CA PHE A 202 -8.76 2.88 -11.50
C PHE A 202 -8.30 2.78 -10.05
N CYS A 203 -7.02 2.47 -9.81
CA CYS A 203 -6.51 2.25 -8.45
C CYS A 203 -5.93 3.49 -7.78
N ALA A 204 -5.87 4.63 -8.47
CA ALA A 204 -5.27 5.88 -7.98
C ALA A 204 -3.79 5.76 -7.54
N SER A 205 -3.04 4.79 -8.09
CA SER A 205 -1.56 4.79 -7.96
C SER A 205 -0.97 6.06 -8.56
N HIS A 206 0.02 6.62 -7.88
CA HIS A 206 0.68 7.87 -8.25
C HIS A 206 1.89 7.61 -9.14
N TYR A 207 2.10 8.49 -10.11
CA TYR A 207 3.22 8.41 -11.05
C TYR A 207 3.71 9.82 -11.39
N GLN A 208 4.99 9.92 -11.68
CA GLN A 208 5.59 11.08 -12.32
C GLN A 208 5.05 11.19 -13.75
N PRO A 209 4.87 12.41 -14.29
CA PRO A 209 4.24 12.62 -15.61
C PRO A 209 4.92 11.87 -16.77
N ARG A 210 6.21 11.53 -16.64
CA ARG A 210 6.94 10.74 -17.65
C ARG A 210 6.37 9.34 -17.90
N HIS A 211 5.62 8.80 -16.94
CA HIS A 211 4.99 7.48 -17.04
C HIS A 211 3.55 7.54 -17.56
N ALA A 212 3.04 8.72 -17.91
CA ALA A 212 1.72 8.87 -18.51
C ALA A 212 1.59 8.01 -19.77
N ASN A 213 0.38 7.50 -20.02
CA ASN A 213 0.05 6.60 -21.12
C ASN A 213 0.65 5.18 -21.02
N GLY A 214 1.44 4.88 -19.99
CA GLY A 214 1.87 3.51 -19.69
C GLY A 214 0.78 2.69 -19.01
N LEU A 215 0.95 1.37 -18.96
CA LEU A 215 0.12 0.48 -18.14
C LEU A 215 0.49 0.66 -16.66
N CYS A 216 -0.51 0.81 -15.80
CA CYS A 216 -0.30 0.94 -14.36
C CYS A 216 0.34 -0.33 -13.77
N ALA A 217 1.55 -0.21 -13.24
CA ALA A 217 2.34 -1.31 -12.64
C ALA A 217 1.74 -1.88 -11.33
N THR A 218 0.75 -1.20 -10.74
CA THR A 218 0.06 -1.68 -9.53
C THR A 218 -1.17 -2.52 -9.85
N CYS A 219 -2.03 -2.04 -10.75
CA CYS A 219 -3.29 -2.75 -11.06
C CYS A 219 -3.20 -3.61 -12.32
N ASN A 220 -2.23 -3.38 -13.21
CA ASN A 220 -2.10 -4.04 -14.51
C ASN A 220 -3.36 -3.98 -15.41
N ILE A 221 -4.26 -3.03 -15.16
CA ILE A 221 -5.55 -2.90 -15.88
C ILE A 221 -5.62 -1.58 -16.65
N SER A 222 -5.34 -0.45 -15.99
CA SER A 222 -5.60 0.89 -16.55
C SER A 222 -4.36 1.56 -17.10
N GLN A 223 -4.57 2.37 -18.13
CA GLN A 223 -3.57 3.30 -18.66
C GLN A 223 -3.44 4.54 -17.74
N ILE A 224 -2.21 4.90 -17.39
CA ILE A 224 -1.90 5.98 -16.46
C ILE A 224 -2.27 7.34 -17.06
N GLY A 225 -2.97 8.18 -16.27
CA GLY A 225 -3.30 9.56 -16.64
C GLY A 225 -4.50 9.72 -17.58
N VAL A 226 -5.19 8.62 -17.93
CA VAL A 226 -6.40 8.69 -18.77
C VAL A 226 -7.58 9.20 -17.93
N GLU A 227 -8.31 10.18 -18.45
CA GLU A 227 -9.57 10.64 -17.85
C GLU A 227 -10.67 9.60 -18.06
N THR A 228 -11.37 9.23 -16.99
CA THR A 228 -12.46 8.25 -17.04
C THR A 228 -13.65 8.71 -16.21
N ILE A 229 -14.81 8.09 -16.44
CA ILE A 229 -16.01 8.29 -15.62
C ILE A 229 -15.81 7.73 -14.18
N GLY A 230 -14.78 6.92 -13.97
CA GLY A 230 -14.48 6.24 -12.70
C GLY A 230 -15.19 4.88 -12.58
N LEU A 231 -14.94 4.19 -11.47
CA LEU A 231 -15.51 2.88 -11.19
C LEU A 231 -17.04 2.96 -11.03
N VAL A 232 -17.77 2.24 -11.88
CA VAL A 232 -19.22 2.07 -11.80
C VAL A 232 -19.52 0.63 -11.43
N SER A 233 -19.82 0.39 -10.15
CA SER A 233 -20.15 -0.96 -9.62
C SER A 233 -21.59 -1.11 -9.15
N GLN A 234 -22.38 -0.04 -9.11
CA GLN A 234 -23.75 -0.07 -8.60
C GLN A 234 -24.76 -0.35 -9.72
N VAL A 235 -25.78 -1.17 -9.43
CA VAL A 235 -26.94 -1.28 -10.31
C VAL A 235 -27.59 0.10 -10.44
N ALA A 236 -27.80 0.56 -11.68
CA ALA A 236 -28.53 1.81 -11.93
C ALA A 236 -29.89 1.74 -11.22
N ALA A 237 -30.23 2.76 -10.42
CA ALA A 237 -31.54 2.86 -9.83
C ALA A 237 -32.57 2.78 -10.97
N ARG A 238 -33.44 1.76 -10.94
CA ARG A 238 -34.59 1.70 -11.86
C ARG A 238 -35.40 2.96 -11.57
N ARG A 239 -35.38 3.92 -12.51
CA ARG A 239 -36.27 5.09 -12.48
C ARG A 239 -37.69 4.65 -12.84
#